data_AF-A0A6L3X571-F1
#
_entry.id   AF-A0A6L3X571-F1
#
_cell.length_a   1.000
_cell.length_b   1.000
_cell.length_c   1.000
_cell.angle_alpha   90.00
_cell.angle_beta   90.00
_cell.angle_gamma   90.00
#
_symmetry.space_group_name_H-M   'P 1'
#
loop_
_entity.id
_entity.type
_entity.pdbx_description
1 polymer ?
#
loop_
_entity_poly.entity_id
_entity_poly.type
_entity_poly.pdbx_seq_one_letter_code
_entity_poly.pdbx_strand_id
1 'polypeptide(L)'
;ALGGKGRLFAQVMATTAEGMVEDARKLRAIINDLVVKVPVTAEGLAAIKMLKAEGIPTLGTAVYGAAQGMLSALAGAEYVAPYVNRVDAQGGDGIQTVVELQQLLTLHAPQSKVLAASFKTPRQALDCLL
;
A
#
# COMPACT_ATOMS: atom_id res chain seq x y z
N ALA A 1 0.11 1.43 -23.85
CA ALA A 1 -1.18 1.11 -23.23
C ALA A 1 -1.89 2.34 -22.65
N LEU A 2 -1.23 3.19 -21.85
CA LEU A 2 -1.88 4.32 -21.17
C LEU A 2 -1.67 5.71 -21.81
N GLY A 3 -1.00 5.81 -22.97
CA GLY A 3 -0.82 7.08 -23.68
C GLY A 3 -0.10 8.18 -22.89
N GLY A 4 0.82 7.81 -21.98
CA GLY A 4 1.55 8.75 -21.12
C GLY A 4 0.72 9.37 -19.99
N LYS A 5 -0.54 8.94 -19.81
CA LYS A 5 -1.46 9.43 -18.78
C LYS A 5 -1.85 8.27 -17.87
N GLY A 6 -1.40 8.30 -16.62
CA GLY A 6 -1.75 7.30 -15.63
C GLY A 6 -0.60 7.05 -14.67
N ARG A 7 -0.94 6.85 -13.40
CA ARG A 7 0.04 6.58 -12.34
C ARG A 7 0.35 5.10 -12.30
N LEU A 8 1.65 4.76 -12.28
CA LEU A 8 2.13 3.40 -12.20
C LEU A 8 2.61 3.06 -10.79
N PHE A 9 2.47 1.78 -10.44
CA PHE A 9 2.88 1.23 -9.16
C PHE A 9 3.71 -0.03 -9.40
N ALA A 10 4.89 -0.15 -8.76
CA ALA A 10 5.73 -1.35 -8.83
C ALA A 10 6.35 -1.66 -7.47
N GLN A 11 6.63 -2.94 -7.21
CA GLN A 11 7.06 -3.42 -5.90
C GLN A 11 8.56 -3.62 -5.81
N VAL A 12 9.13 -3.31 -4.64
CA VAL A 12 10.48 -3.71 -4.24
C VAL A 12 10.56 -5.23 -4.03
N MET A 13 11.78 -5.78 -4.12
CA MET A 13 12.03 -7.21 -3.96
C MET A 13 13.01 -7.54 -2.84
N ALA A 14 13.86 -6.58 -2.46
CA ALA A 14 14.77 -6.72 -1.33
C ALA A 14 14.04 -6.97 0.01
N THR A 15 14.75 -7.55 0.96
CA THR A 15 14.22 -7.95 2.28
C THR A 15 14.66 -7.04 3.43
N THR A 16 15.66 -6.19 3.23
CA THR A 16 16.13 -5.18 4.20
C THR A 16 15.67 -3.79 3.79
N ALA A 17 15.55 -2.88 4.75
CA ALA A 17 15.07 -1.52 4.51
C ALA A 17 15.95 -0.78 3.49
N GLU A 18 17.27 -0.83 3.64
CA GLU A 18 18.22 -0.19 2.73
C GLU A 18 18.13 -0.79 1.33
N GLY A 19 17.97 -2.11 1.23
CA GLY A 19 17.79 -2.78 -0.06
C GLY A 19 16.49 -2.36 -0.75
N MET A 20 15.40 -2.19 0.02
CA MET A 20 14.12 -1.70 -0.52
C MET A 20 14.24 -0.25 -1.02
N VAL A 21 15.02 0.59 -0.33
CA VAL A 21 15.31 1.96 -0.78
C VAL A 21 16.11 1.95 -2.09
N GLU A 22 17.11 1.09 -2.22
CA GLU A 22 17.86 0.93 -3.47
C GLU A 22 16.99 0.44 -4.63
N ASP A 23 16.10 -0.52 -4.38
CA ASP A 23 15.12 -0.97 -5.37
C ASP A 23 14.18 0.17 -5.79
N ALA A 24 13.70 0.97 -4.83
CA ALA A 24 12.85 2.12 -5.08
C ALA A 24 13.53 3.15 -6.00
N ARG A 25 14.80 3.47 -5.75
CA ARG A 25 15.61 4.38 -6.57
C ARG A 25 15.76 3.86 -8.00
N LYS A 26 16.04 2.55 -8.17
CA LYS A 26 16.10 1.91 -9.50
C LYS A 26 14.77 2.00 -10.24
N LEU A 27 13.65 1.71 -9.57
CA LEU A 27 12.32 1.80 -10.17
C LEU A 27 12.00 3.24 -10.61
N ARG A 28 12.34 4.23 -9.78
CA ARG A 28 12.13 5.66 -10.07
C ARG A 28 13.03 6.20 -11.18
N ALA A 29 14.22 5.63 -11.37
CA ALA A 29 15.09 5.95 -12.50
C ALA A 29 14.50 5.48 -13.85
N ILE A 30 13.65 4.45 -13.84
CA ILE A 30 12.94 3.97 -15.03
C ILE A 30 11.67 4.81 -15.26
N ILE A 31 10.92 5.09 -14.19
CA ILE A 31 9.63 5.82 -14.25
C ILE A 31 9.61 6.88 -13.15
N ASN A 32 9.84 8.13 -13.55
CA ASN A 32 10.04 9.27 -12.63
C ASN A 32 8.87 9.55 -11.68
N ASP A 33 7.64 9.18 -12.02
CA ASP A 33 6.44 9.45 -11.22
C ASP A 33 5.82 8.19 -10.59
N LEU A 34 6.56 7.08 -10.61
CA LEU A 34 6.12 5.80 -10.05
C LEU A 34 5.93 5.87 -8.53
N VAL A 35 4.90 5.19 -8.05
CA VAL A 35 4.66 4.93 -6.63
C VAL A 35 5.22 3.55 -6.26
N VAL A 36 6.09 3.52 -5.26
CA VAL A 36 6.80 2.29 -4.89
C VAL A 36 5.98 1.49 -3.87
N LYS A 37 5.64 0.26 -4.22
CA LYS A 37 4.92 -0.67 -3.33
C LYS A 37 5.93 -1.34 -2.40
N VAL A 38 5.69 -1.24 -1.10
CA VAL A 38 6.54 -1.81 -0.05
C VAL A 38 5.69 -2.74 0.82
N PRO A 39 6.03 -4.03 0.94
CA PRO A 39 5.32 -4.94 1.84
C PRO A 39 5.38 -4.44 3.29
N VAL A 40 4.27 -4.44 4.02
CA VAL A 40 4.23 -3.88 5.39
C VAL A 40 4.78 -4.88 6.42
N THR A 41 6.09 -5.06 6.40
CA THR A 41 6.89 -5.77 7.41
C THR A 41 7.64 -4.75 8.28
N ALA A 42 8.42 -5.21 9.28
CA ALA A 42 9.26 -4.31 10.08
C ALA A 42 10.26 -3.52 9.19
N GLU A 43 11.01 -4.22 8.35
CA GLU A 43 11.92 -3.63 7.36
C GLU A 43 11.18 -2.75 6.35
N GLY A 44 9.98 -3.16 5.94
CA GLY A 44 9.14 -2.37 5.06
C GLY A 44 8.68 -1.05 5.68
N LEU A 45 8.32 -1.04 6.96
CA LEU A 45 7.98 0.19 7.69
C LEU A 45 9.19 1.13 7.81
N ALA A 46 10.38 0.58 8.08
CA ALA A 46 11.62 1.36 8.09
C ALA A 46 11.90 1.96 6.70
N ALA A 47 11.77 1.16 5.63
CA ALA A 47 11.93 1.62 4.25
C ALA A 47 10.92 2.71 3.88
N ILE A 48 9.64 2.57 4.25
CA ILE A 48 8.61 3.59 4.00
C ILE A 48 8.99 4.92 4.65
N LYS A 49 9.51 4.91 5.89
CA LYS A 49 9.99 6.13 6.57
C LYS A 49 11.17 6.77 5.84
N MET A 50 12.14 5.97 5.40
CA MET A 50 13.29 6.47 4.63
C MET A 50 12.85 7.07 3.29
N LEU A 51 11.99 6.37 2.55
CA LEU A 51 11.46 6.81 1.27
C LEU A 51 10.61 8.08 1.40
N LYS A 52 9.88 8.23 2.50
CA LYS A 52 9.16 9.46 2.82
C LYS A 52 10.11 10.65 2.98
N ALA A 53 11.25 10.45 3.65
CA ALA A 53 12.28 11.49 3.81
C ALA A 53 12.93 11.86 2.46
N GLU A 54 13.01 10.92 1.52
CA GLU A 54 13.48 11.16 0.14
C GLU A 54 12.42 11.74 -0.80
N GLY A 55 11.17 11.92 -0.33
CA GLY A 55 10.07 12.40 -1.15
C GLY A 55 9.59 11.39 -2.20
N ILE A 56 9.92 10.10 -2.05
CA ILE A 56 9.46 9.04 -2.94
C ILE A 56 8.08 8.55 -2.44
N PRO A 57 7.01 8.67 -3.26
CA PRO A 57 5.68 8.23 -2.86
C PRO A 57 5.64 6.70 -2.76
N THR A 58 5.01 6.19 -1.70
CA THR A 58 4.93 4.76 -1.42
C THR A 58 3.50 4.27 -1.23
N LEU A 59 3.33 2.96 -1.45
CA LEU A 59 2.13 2.21 -1.13
C LEU A 59 2.50 1.07 -0.18
N GLY A 60 1.91 1.04 1.01
CA GLY A 60 2.02 -0.10 1.94
C GLY A 60 1.18 -1.27 1.43
N THR A 61 1.81 -2.34 0.93
CA THR A 61 1.15 -3.48 0.29
C THR A 61 1.20 -4.73 1.16
N ALA A 62 0.47 -5.78 0.75
CA ALA A 62 0.38 -7.04 1.50
C ALA A 62 -0.10 -6.81 2.95
N VAL A 63 -1.12 -5.95 3.09
CA VAL A 63 -1.79 -5.66 4.35
C VAL A 63 -2.91 -6.67 4.59
N TYR A 64 -2.92 -7.28 5.76
CA TYR A 64 -3.90 -8.30 6.17
C TYR A 64 -4.73 -7.89 7.40
N GLY A 65 -4.46 -6.72 7.98
CA GLY A 65 -5.23 -6.17 9.10
C GLY A 65 -5.16 -4.65 9.16
N ALA A 66 -6.20 -4.03 9.73
CA ALA A 66 -6.36 -2.58 9.73
C ALA A 66 -5.20 -1.85 10.48
N ALA A 67 -4.79 -2.36 11.64
CA ALA A 67 -3.67 -1.78 12.41
C ALA A 67 -2.34 -1.83 11.65
N GLN A 68 -2.07 -2.93 10.94
CA GLN A 68 -0.87 -3.04 10.08
C GLN A 68 -0.91 -1.99 8.96
N GLY A 69 -2.05 -1.83 8.30
CA GLY A 69 -2.23 -0.81 7.27
C GLY A 69 -2.01 0.60 7.82
N MET A 70 -2.59 0.90 8.99
CA MET A 70 -2.44 2.17 9.68
C MET A 70 -0.98 2.51 9.99
N LEU A 71 -0.18 1.54 10.45
CA LEU A 71 1.25 1.74 10.70
C LEU A 71 2.00 2.16 9.44
N SER A 72 1.65 1.62 8.27
CA SER A 72 2.28 2.02 7.00
C SER A 72 1.95 3.46 6.61
N ALA A 73 0.72 3.91 6.87
CA ALA A 73 0.32 5.30 6.64
C ALA A 73 1.06 6.26 7.58
N LEU A 74 1.17 5.92 8.86
CA LEU A 74 1.95 6.69 9.84
C LEU A 74 3.45 6.75 9.50
N ALA A 75 3.99 5.69 8.90
CA ALA A 75 5.35 5.67 8.39
C ALA A 75 5.55 6.61 7.18
N GLY A 76 4.48 6.96 6.47
CA GLY A 76 4.51 7.93 5.37
C GLY A 76 3.95 7.44 4.04
N ALA A 77 3.33 6.26 3.98
CA ALA A 77 2.73 5.75 2.75
C ALA A 77 1.53 6.59 2.30
N GLU A 78 1.49 6.97 1.03
CA GLU A 78 0.38 7.72 0.42
C GLU A 78 -0.83 6.80 0.17
N TYR A 79 -0.57 5.50 -0.04
CA TYR A 79 -1.59 4.49 -0.27
C TYR A 79 -1.38 3.27 0.63
N VAL A 80 -2.47 2.59 0.98
CA VAL A 80 -2.45 1.34 1.74
C VAL A 80 -3.32 0.31 1.04
N ALA A 81 -2.77 -0.87 0.73
CA ALA A 81 -3.44 -1.90 -0.05
C ALA A 81 -3.72 -3.17 0.78
N PRO A 82 -4.91 -3.25 1.42
CA PRO A 82 -5.39 -4.50 1.99
C PRO A 82 -5.70 -5.53 0.89
N TYR A 83 -5.35 -6.79 1.13
CA TYR A 83 -5.64 -7.89 0.21
C TYR A 83 -6.97 -8.54 0.55
N VAL A 84 -8.07 -7.91 0.13
CA VAL A 84 -9.46 -8.24 0.50
C VAL A 84 -9.75 -9.73 0.40
N ASN A 85 -9.65 -10.30 -0.81
CA ASN A 85 -9.96 -11.72 -1.01
C ASN A 85 -8.96 -12.65 -0.31
N ARG A 86 -7.72 -12.21 -0.05
CA ARG A 86 -6.78 -13.07 0.70
C ARG A 86 -7.19 -13.18 2.17
N VAL A 87 -7.71 -12.10 2.76
CA VAL A 87 -8.29 -12.11 4.11
C VAL A 87 -9.52 -13.01 4.13
N ASP A 88 -10.45 -12.85 3.18
CA ASP A 88 -11.64 -13.71 3.06
C ASP A 88 -11.26 -15.20 2.94
N ALA A 89 -10.28 -15.52 2.07
CA ALA A 89 -9.84 -16.89 1.83
C ALA A 89 -9.14 -17.53 3.04
N GLN A 90 -8.70 -16.74 4.01
CA GLN A 90 -8.10 -17.20 5.27
C GLN A 90 -9.11 -17.30 6.42
N GLY A 91 -10.40 -17.08 6.14
CA GLY A 91 -11.49 -17.17 7.11
C GLY A 91 -11.78 -15.86 7.86
N GLY A 92 -11.17 -14.74 7.44
CA GLY A 92 -11.48 -13.40 7.95
C GLY A 92 -12.55 -12.69 7.12
N ASP A 93 -12.70 -11.38 7.40
CA ASP A 93 -13.55 -10.47 6.62
C ASP A 93 -12.71 -9.33 6.04
N GLY A 94 -12.45 -9.41 4.74
CA GLY A 94 -11.68 -8.42 3.99
C GLY A 94 -12.41 -7.09 3.84
N ILE A 95 -13.75 -7.09 3.78
CA ILE A 95 -14.55 -5.87 3.70
C ILE A 95 -14.51 -5.13 5.03
N GLN A 96 -14.71 -5.83 6.15
CA GLN A 96 -14.58 -5.25 7.47
C GLN A 96 -13.17 -4.67 7.70
N THR A 97 -12.13 -5.38 7.24
CA THR A 97 -10.74 -4.86 7.28
C THR A 97 -10.58 -3.55 6.51
N VAL A 98 -11.23 -3.42 5.34
CA VAL A 98 -11.23 -2.18 4.54
C VAL A 98 -11.98 -1.05 5.26
N VAL A 99 -13.16 -1.33 5.82
CA VAL A 99 -13.97 -0.35 6.56
C VAL A 99 -13.21 0.21 7.75
N GLU A 100 -12.64 -0.68 8.58
CA GLU A 100 -11.83 -0.27 9.74
C GLU A 100 -10.60 0.52 9.34
N LEU A 101 -9.88 0.06 8.30
CA LEU A 101 -8.72 0.79 7.79
C LEU A 101 -9.11 2.18 7.27
N GLN A 102 -10.20 2.31 6.50
CA GLN A 102 -10.67 3.60 5.99
C GLN A 102 -11.03 4.55 7.15
N GLN A 103 -11.69 4.05 8.20
CA GLN A 103 -11.99 4.85 9.39
C GLN A 103 -10.72 5.32 10.10
N LEU A 104 -9.75 4.42 10.32
CA LEU A 104 -8.47 4.77 10.93
C LEU A 104 -7.70 5.82 10.12
N LEU A 105 -7.60 5.66 8.80
CA LEU A 105 -6.94 6.63 7.94
C LEU A 105 -7.65 7.99 7.98
N THR A 106 -8.98 8.01 7.93
CA THR A 106 -9.75 9.26 7.98
C THR A 106 -9.50 10.04 9.27
N LEU A 107 -9.43 9.35 10.41
CA LEU A 107 -9.27 9.97 11.72
C LEU A 107 -7.82 10.36 12.05
N HIS A 108 -6.84 9.60 11.55
CA HIS A 108 -5.47 9.66 12.08
C HIS A 108 -4.39 9.85 11.00
N ALA A 109 -4.68 9.60 9.73
CA ALA A 109 -3.75 9.77 8.62
C ALA A 109 -4.47 10.23 7.33
N PRO A 110 -5.20 11.37 7.35
CA PRO A 110 -6.12 11.78 6.28
C PRO A 110 -5.43 12.07 4.93
N GLN A 111 -4.10 12.19 4.90
CA GLN A 111 -3.31 12.28 3.68
C GLN A 111 -3.19 10.95 2.92
N SER A 112 -3.41 9.82 3.59
CA SER A 112 -3.25 8.48 3.05
C SER A 112 -4.60 7.92 2.59
N LYS A 113 -4.59 7.07 1.56
CA LYS A 113 -5.80 6.50 0.96
C LYS A 113 -5.77 4.98 0.96
N VAL A 114 -6.92 4.35 1.16
CA VAL A 114 -7.07 2.93 0.86
C VAL A 114 -7.03 2.74 -0.67
N LEU A 115 -6.22 1.80 -1.13
CA LEU A 115 -6.23 1.28 -2.50
C LEU A 115 -6.49 -0.23 -2.40
N ALA A 116 -7.75 -0.59 -2.19
CA ALA A 116 -8.18 -1.97 -1.97
C ALA A 116 -7.78 -2.86 -3.17
N ALA A 117 -7.29 -4.05 -2.87
CA ALA A 117 -6.74 -4.97 -3.87
C ALA A 117 -7.12 -6.42 -3.55
N SER A 118 -6.77 -7.33 -4.46
CA SER A 118 -7.09 -8.76 -4.37
C SER A 118 -8.60 -9.01 -4.38
N PHE A 119 -9.19 -9.07 -5.57
CA PHE A 119 -10.61 -9.36 -5.77
C PHE A 119 -10.81 -10.67 -6.53
N LYS A 120 -11.85 -11.42 -6.17
CA LYS A 120 -12.37 -12.56 -6.96
C LYS A 120 -13.73 -12.26 -7.56
N THR A 121 -14.49 -11.32 -7.01
CA THR A 121 -15.78 -10.92 -7.54
C THR A 121 -15.88 -9.39 -7.66
N PRO A 122 -16.68 -8.86 -8.61
CA PRO A 122 -17.02 -7.44 -8.64
C PRO A 122 -17.74 -6.97 -7.39
N ARG A 123 -18.44 -7.86 -6.66
CA ARG A 123 -19.15 -7.51 -5.43
C ARG A 123 -18.18 -7.07 -4.33
N GLN A 124 -17.06 -7.77 -4.14
CA GLN A 124 -16.02 -7.34 -3.18
C GLN A 124 -15.50 -5.94 -3.50
N ALA A 125 -15.32 -5.62 -4.79
CA ALA A 125 -14.89 -4.28 -5.19
C ALA A 125 -15.96 -3.22 -4.92
N LEU A 126 -17.24 -3.52 -5.18
CA LEU A 126 -18.37 -2.64 -4.87
C LEU A 126 -18.48 -2.40 -3.36
N ASP A 127 -18.34 -3.44 -2.54
CA ASP A 127 -18.40 -3.34 -1.08
C ASP A 127 -17.27 -2.47 -0.50
N CYS A 128 -16.10 -2.44 -1.15
CA CYS A 128 -15.02 -1.54 -0.76
C CYS A 128 -15.27 -0.06 -1.12
N LEU A 129 -16.19 0.22 -2.04
CA LEU A 129 -16.52 1.58 -2.50
C LEU A 129 -17.68 2.21 -1.71
N LEU A 130 -18.49 1.40 -1.03
CA LEU A 130 -19.63 1.81 -0.21
C LEU A 130 -19.18 2.23 1.19
#